data_AF-A0A7L0TL93-F1
#
_entry.id   AF-A0A7L0TL93-F1
#
_cell.length_a   1.000
_cell.length_b   1.000
_cell.length_c   1.000
_cell.angle_alpha   90.00
_cell.angle_beta   90.00
_cell.angle_gamma   90.00
#
_symmetry.space_group_name_H-M   'P 1'
#
loop_
_entity.id
_entity.type
_entity.pdbx_description
1 polymer ?
#
loop_
_entity_poly.entity_id
_entity_poly.type
_entity_poly.pdbx_seq_one_letter_code
_entity_poly.pdbx_strand_id
1 'polypeptide(L)' 'QTTALTQGLERIPDQLGYLVISDGAVLASSGDLENDEQTAAILSELVATACGLRLQRGHDPPFKRLSGE' A
#
# COMPACT_ATOMS: atom_id res chain seq x y z
N GLN A 1 5.91 4.30 15.99
CA GLN A 1 4.67 3.74 16.58
C GLN A 1 3.89 3.07 15.45
N THR A 2 4.41 1.95 14.94
CA THR A 2 3.86 1.24 13.77
C THR A 2 3.28 -0.12 14.15
N THR A 3 3.59 -0.60 15.36
CA THR A 3 3.25 -1.92 15.87
C THR A 3 1.75 -2.22 15.93
N ALA A 4 0.92 -1.24 16.30
CA ALA A 4 -0.53 -1.44 16.31
C ALA A 4 -1.12 -1.63 14.90
N LEU A 5 -0.53 -0.99 13.89
CA LEU A 5 -0.94 -1.09 12.49
C LEU A 5 -0.54 -2.45 11.91
N THR A 6 0.71 -2.88 12.16
CA THR A 6 1.23 -4.14 11.61
C THR A 6 0.54 -5.36 12.20
N GLN A 7 0.19 -5.32 13.49
CA GLN A 7 -0.59 -6.40 14.12
C GLN A 7 -1.95 -6.64 13.45
N GLY A 8 -2.57 -5.62 12.86
CA GLY A 8 -3.83 -5.78 12.13
C GLY A 8 -3.63 -6.51 10.80
N LEU A 9 -2.53 -6.21 10.11
CA LEU A 9 -2.17 -6.82 8.82
C LEU A 9 -1.78 -8.28 8.98
N GLU A 10 -1.00 -8.61 10.02
CA GLU A 10 -0.58 -9.98 10.35
C GLU A 10 -1.76 -10.93 10.62
N ARG A 11 -2.92 -10.39 11.02
CA ARG A 11 -4.12 -11.16 11.36
C ARG A 11 -5.05 -11.41 10.16
N ILE A 12 -4.71 -10.89 8.98
CA ILE A 12 -5.51 -11.11 7.77
C ILE A 12 -5.35 -12.58 7.34
N PRO A 13 -6.45 -13.33 7.15
CA PRO A 13 -6.36 -14.72 6.70
C PRO A 13 -5.73 -14.80 5.31
N ASP A 14 -4.91 -15.84 5.10
CA ASP A 14 -4.21 -16.13 3.85
C ASP A 14 -3.25 -15.02 3.36
N GLN A 15 -2.85 -14.09 4.25
CA GLN A 15 -1.86 -13.07 3.88
C GLN A 15 -0.45 -13.67 3.74
N LEU A 16 0.18 -13.45 2.59
CA LEU A 16 1.55 -13.91 2.30
C LEU A 16 2.61 -12.88 2.70
N GLY A 17 2.22 -11.62 2.84
CA GLY A 17 3.09 -10.52 3.24
C GLY A 17 2.36 -9.18 3.21
N TYR A 18 2.98 -8.16 3.80
CA TYR A 18 2.46 -6.80 3.76
C TYR A 18 3.59 -5.78 3.64
N LEU A 19 3.20 -4.59 3.18
CA LEU A 19 4.07 -3.43 3.07
C LEU A 19 3.33 -2.18 3.56
N VAL A 20 3.98 -1.40 4.43
CA VAL A 20 3.50 -0.10 4.91
C VAL A 20 4.49 0.95 4.44
N ILE A 21 4.03 1.88 3.60
CA ILE A 21 4.86 2.91 2.97
C ILE A 21 4.43 4.28 3.50
N SER A 22 5.41 5.15 3.79
CA SER A 22 5.18 6.57 4.04
C SER A 22 6.27 7.38 3.39
N ASP A 23 5.89 8.45 2.69
CA ASP A 23 6.82 9.36 2.01
C ASP A 23 7.82 8.63 1.07
N GLY A 24 7.33 7.60 0.38
CA GLY A 24 8.14 6.78 -0.53
C GLY A 24 9.09 5.79 0.15
N ALA A 25 9.14 5.74 1.49
CA ALA A 25 9.97 4.82 2.25
C ALA A 25 9.15 3.71 2.92
N VAL A 26 9.75 2.53 3.06
CA VAL A 26 9.17 1.40 3.78
C VAL A 26 9.24 1.65 5.29
N LEU A 27 8.08 1.77 5.93
CA LEU A 27 7.97 1.90 7.39
C LEU A 27 7.87 0.56 8.11
N ALA A 28 7.25 -0.42 7.46
CA ALA A 28 7.14 -1.79 7.94
C ALA A 28 6.87 -2.75 6.78
N SER A 29 7.39 -3.95 6.87
CA SER A 29 7.20 -5.01 5.88
C SER A 29 7.26 -6.37 6.54
N SER A 30 6.63 -7.39 5.94
CA SER A 30 6.75 -8.79 6.38
C SER A 30 6.37 -9.76 5.25
N GLY A 31 6.75 -11.02 5.41
CA GLY A 31 6.44 -12.11 4.48
C GLY A 31 7.11 -11.93 3.12
N ASP A 32 6.41 -12.24 2.04
CA ASP A 32 6.94 -12.18 0.66
C ASP A 32 7.38 -10.77 0.22
N LEU A 33 7.01 -9.74 0.97
CA LEU A 33 7.33 -8.34 0.69
C LEU A 33 8.35 -7.75 1.68
N GLU A 34 9.01 -8.59 2.49
CA GLU A 34 9.97 -8.15 3.49
C GLU A 34 11.15 -7.38 2.87
N ASN A 35 11.31 -6.12 3.27
CA ASN A 35 12.34 -5.18 2.79
C ASN A 35 12.38 -5.01 1.26
N ASP A 36 11.28 -5.27 0.55
CA ASP A 36 11.19 -5.09 -0.89
C ASP A 36 10.93 -3.61 -1.26
N GLU A 37 12.00 -2.82 -1.25
CA GLU A 37 11.97 -1.40 -1.61
C GLU A 37 11.60 -1.17 -3.08
N GLN A 38 11.91 -2.12 -3.97
CA GLN A 38 11.59 -2.00 -5.38
C GLN A 38 10.07 -2.08 -5.58
N THR A 39 9.42 -3.07 -4.96
CA THR A 39 7.96 -3.19 -4.98
C THR A 39 7.32 -1.97 -4.32
N ALA A 40 7.90 -1.42 -3.24
CA ALA A 40 7.44 -0.19 -2.61
C ALA A 40 7.42 1.01 -3.59
N ALA A 41 8.49 1.19 -4.37
CA ALA A 41 8.60 2.25 -5.35
C ALA A 41 7.53 2.11 -6.45
N ILE A 42 7.39 0.91 -7.01
CA ILE A 42 6.41 0.61 -8.07
C ILE A 42 4.98 0.86 -7.59
N LEU A 43 4.63 0.38 -6.39
CA LEU A 43 3.30 0.59 -5.81
C LEU A 43 3.02 2.06 -5.51
N SER A 44 4.02 2.83 -5.09
CA SER A 44 3.89 4.27 -4.84
C SER A 44 3.57 5.03 -6.14
N GLU A 45 4.27 4.71 -7.23
CA GLU A 45 4.00 5.28 -8.56
C GLU A 45 2.63 4.87 -9.11
N LEU A 46 2.24 3.61 -8.92
CA LEU A 46 0.93 3.09 -9.31
C LEU A 46 -0.20 3.86 -8.62
N VAL A 47 -0.12 4.03 -7.30
CA VAL A 47 -1.12 4.76 -6.51
C VAL A 47 -1.15 6.24 -6.90
N ALA A 48 0.02 6.88 -7.11
CA ALA A 48 0.09 8.26 -7.56
C ALA A 48 -0.58 8.44 -8.93
N THR A 49 -0.32 7.53 -9.87
CA THR A 49 -0.91 7.54 -11.21
C THR A 49 -2.42 7.33 -11.16
N ALA A 50 -2.89 6.33 -10.41
CA ALA A 50 -4.31 6.04 -10.25
C ALA A 50 -5.05 7.19 -9.56
N CYS A 51 -4.42 7.85 -8.59
CA CYS A 51 -4.95 9.05 -7.95
C CYS A 51 -4.94 10.28 -8.87
N GLY A 52 -3.96 10.40 -9.77
CA GLY A 52 -3.83 11.49 -10.73
C GLY A 52 -4.79 11.39 -11.91
N LEU A 53 -5.19 10.17 -12.30
CA LEU A 53 -6.15 9.87 -13.37
C LEU A 53 -7.61 10.26 -13.06
N ARG A 54 -7.87 11.17 -12.10
CA ARG A 54 -9.22 11.53 -11.65
C ARG A 54 -10.16 11.85 -12.82
N LEU A 55 -11.05 10.91 -13.14
CA LEU A 55 -12.14 11.11 -14.10
C LEU A 55 -13.28 11.96 -13.51
N GLN A 56 -13.35 12.11 -12.18
CA GLN A 56 -14.42 12.83 -11.50
C GLN A 56 -13.90 14.07 -10.76
N ARG A 57 -14.50 15.23 -11.02
CA ARG A 57 -14.21 16.56 -10.43
C ARG A 57 -14.73 16.66 -8.98
N GLY A 58 -14.37 15.70 -8.13
CA GLY A 58 -14.79 15.62 -6.73
C GLY A 58 -13.63 15.78 -5.75
N HIS A 59 -13.96 16.10 -4.50
CA HIS A 59 -13.00 16.23 -3.39
C HIS A 59 -12.65 14.88 -2.73
N ASP A 60 -13.41 13.81 -3.02
CA ASP A 60 -13.22 12.45 -2.48
C ASP A 60 -12.07 11.72 -3.21
N PRO A 61 -11.32 10.82 -2.54
CA PRO A 61 -10.38 9.94 -3.21
C PRO A 61 -11.06 9.11 -4.31
N PRO A 62 -10.39 8.86 -5.45
CA PRO A 62 -11.01 8.19 -6.60
C PRO A 62 -11.37 6.71 -6.33
N PHE A 63 -10.79 6.09 -5.30
CA PHE A 63 -11.06 4.70 -4.92
C PHE A 63 -10.77 4.46 -3.43
N LYS A 64 -11.40 3.42 -2.86
CA LYS A 64 -11.17 2.96 -1.47
C LYS A 64 -10.13 1.85 -1.36
N ARG A 65 -9.95 1.08 -2.43
CA ARG A 65 -9.01 -0.06 -2.55
C ARG A 65 -8.63 -0.22 -4.02
N LEU A 66 -7.40 -0.61 -4.27
CA LEU A 66 -6.89 -1.00 -5.57
C LEU A 66 -6.44 -2.48 -5.50
N SER A 67 -6.88 -3.29 -6.45
CA SER A 67 -6.59 -4.73 -6.53
C SER A 67 -6.31 -5.12 -7.99
N GLY A 68 -5.42 -6.10 -8.19
CA GLY A 68 -5.21 -6.73 -9.51
C GLY A 68 -6.26 -7.78 -9.82
N GLU A 69 -6.26 -8.27 -11.07
CA GLU A 69 -7.00 -9.48 -11.48
C GLU A 69 -6.26 -10.76 -11.11
#